data_AF-A0A357XW04-F1
#
_entry.id   AF-A0A357XW04-F1
#
_cell.length_a   1.000
_cell.length_b   1.000
_cell.length_c   1.000
_cell.angle_alpha   90.00
_cell.angle_beta   90.00
_cell.angle_gamma   90.00
#
_symmetry.space_group_name_H-M   'P 1'
#
loop_
_entity.id
_entity.type
_entity.pdbx_description
1 polymer ?
#
loop_
_entity_poly.entity_id
_entity_poly.type
_entity_poly.pdbx_seq_one_letter_code
_entity_poly.pdbx_strand_id
1 'polypeptide(L)'
;MAINVVCPGCLKRFQVSERFAGLKGPCPNCNTIIDIPKEQVKVHAPEDEAAAGKAVKGGATVRPLERIGRDFDIRRFYYAAGGTVLLLFLTAILGHIGLPVVVRNVLGALGLLAIGVPIAMYGYWTIRDREDLFLWSGRELYQRCAFCGGGYALLWIAMEIVSSYTGASSDPIYLWLFVLLFAGLSLILPHVVFDFDFTRGLAHYLTFFLATILLRALLGLGWLWNVVEKAAGALPPPPPV
;
A
#
# COMPACT_ATOMS: atom_id res chain seq x y z
N MET A 1 -48.79 -4.25 -30.70
CA MET A 1 -47.52 -5.00 -30.51
C MET A 1 -47.85 -6.48 -30.24
N ALA A 2 -46.83 -7.34 -30.16
CA ALA A 2 -47.00 -8.78 -29.93
C ALA A 2 -46.64 -9.14 -28.48
N ILE A 3 -47.49 -9.92 -27.81
CA ILE A 3 -47.28 -10.42 -26.46
C ILE A 3 -46.58 -11.78 -26.57
N ASN A 4 -45.40 -11.92 -25.95
CA ASN A 4 -44.70 -13.20 -25.85
C ASN A 4 -45.31 -14.02 -24.71
N VAL A 5 -45.97 -15.13 -25.03
CA VAL A 5 -46.57 -16.04 -24.05
C VAL A 5 -45.86 -17.39 -24.08
N VAL A 6 -45.65 -17.98 -22.91
CA VAL A 6 -45.09 -19.33 -22.75
C VAL A 6 -46.22 -20.27 -22.34
N CYS A 7 -46.44 -21.34 -23.11
CA CYS A 7 -47.47 -22.32 -22.76
C CYS A 7 -47.00 -23.21 -21.59
N PRO A 8 -47.80 -23.41 -20.53
CA PRO A 8 -47.46 -24.31 -19.43
C PRO A 8 -47.47 -25.80 -19.83
N GLY A 9 -48.19 -26.18 -20.90
CA GLY A 9 -48.28 -27.57 -21.35
C GLY A 9 -47.11 -28.04 -22.21
N CYS A 10 -46.63 -27.20 -23.14
CA CYS A 10 -45.55 -27.57 -24.07
C CYS A 10 -44.29 -26.70 -23.98
N LEU A 11 -44.27 -25.69 -23.09
CA LEU A 11 -43.15 -24.77 -22.83
C LEU A 11 -42.63 -23.98 -24.05
N LYS A 12 -43.26 -24.11 -25.21
CA LYS A 12 -42.95 -23.32 -26.39
C LYS A 12 -43.43 -21.88 -26.21
N ARG A 13 -42.61 -20.95 -26.70
CA ARG A 13 -42.88 -19.51 -26.72
C ARG A 13 -43.52 -19.15 -28.04
N PHE A 14 -44.56 -18.34 -28.02
CA PHE A 14 -45.18 -17.82 -29.23
C PHE A 14 -45.71 -16.41 -29.02
N GLN A 15 -45.87 -15.71 -30.14
CA GLN A 15 -46.31 -14.32 -30.18
C GLN A 15 -47.80 -14.28 -30.46
N VAL A 16 -48.54 -13.69 -29.53
CA VAL A 16 -49.98 -13.47 -29.66
C VAL A 16 -50.24 -11.99 -29.87
N SER A 17 -51.19 -11.65 -30.74
CA SER A 17 -51.57 -10.25 -30.95
C SER A 17 -52.25 -9.68 -29.69
N GLU A 18 -52.02 -8.40 -29.40
CA GLU A 18 -52.65 -7.67 -28.28
C GLU A 18 -54.17 -7.76 -28.21
N ARG A 19 -54.85 -8.06 -29.33
CA ARG A 19 -56.32 -8.22 -29.36
C ARG A 19 -56.81 -9.39 -28.49
N PHE A 20 -55.93 -10.34 -28.16
CA PHE A 20 -56.22 -11.48 -27.30
C PHE A 20 -55.69 -11.30 -25.86
N ALA A 21 -55.23 -10.09 -25.52
CA ALA A 21 -54.78 -9.78 -24.16
C ALA A 21 -55.94 -10.00 -23.17
N GLY A 22 -55.73 -10.90 -22.20
CA GLY A 22 -56.70 -11.23 -21.17
C GLY A 22 -57.81 -12.19 -21.55
N LEU A 23 -57.70 -12.81 -22.72
CA LEU A 23 -58.60 -13.88 -23.14
C LEU A 23 -57.90 -15.23 -22.93
N LYS A 24 -58.71 -16.26 -22.64
CA LYS A 24 -58.25 -17.64 -22.61
C LYS A 24 -58.33 -18.22 -24.01
N GLY A 25 -57.23 -18.78 -24.50
CA GLY A 25 -57.15 -19.35 -25.85
C GLY A 25 -56.41 -20.69 -25.85
N PRO A 26 -56.72 -21.59 -26.81
CA PRO A 26 -55.97 -22.83 -26.96
C PRO A 26 -54.55 -22.55 -27.49
N CYS A 27 -53.55 -23.26 -26.98
CA CYS A 27 -52.20 -23.22 -27.52
C CYS A 27 -52.17 -23.84 -28.93
N PRO A 28 -51.53 -23.20 -29.93
CA PRO A 28 -51.50 -23.70 -31.30
C PRO A 28 -50.74 -25.03 -31.47
N ASN A 29 -49.91 -25.42 -30.50
CA ASN A 29 -49.07 -26.63 -30.58
C ASN A 29 -49.60 -27.82 -29.76
N CYS A 30 -50.27 -27.59 -28.64
CA CYS A 30 -50.74 -28.67 -27.76
C CYS A 30 -52.22 -28.53 -27.33
N ASN A 31 -52.92 -27.53 -27.85
CA ASN A 31 -54.34 -27.25 -27.60
C ASN A 31 -54.73 -27.01 -26.13
N THR A 32 -53.75 -26.94 -25.23
CA THR A 32 -53.98 -26.60 -23.81
C THR A 32 -54.49 -25.17 -23.71
N ILE A 33 -55.54 -24.94 -22.92
CA ILE A 33 -56.11 -23.61 -22.68
C ILE A 33 -55.12 -22.79 -21.86
N ILE A 34 -54.63 -21.69 -22.42
CA ILE A 34 -53.69 -20.77 -21.78
C ILE A 34 -54.37 -19.43 -21.48
N ASP A 35 -53.94 -18.79 -20.40
CA ASP A 35 -54.38 -17.44 -20.03
C ASP A 35 -53.35 -16.42 -20.55
N ILE A 36 -53.79 -15.46 -21.38
CA ILE A 36 -52.92 -14.46 -21.98
C ILE A 36 -52.94 -13.21 -21.08
N PRO A 37 -51.81 -12.77 -20.50
CA PRO A 37 -51.81 -11.63 -19.58
C PRO A 37 -52.22 -10.31 -20.28
N LYS A 38 -53.02 -9.48 -19.60
CA LYS A 38 -53.53 -8.20 -20.11
C LYS A 38 -52.49 -7.07 -20.17
N GLU A 39 -51.44 -7.18 -19.36
CA GLU A 39 -50.45 -6.11 -19.20
C GLU A 39 -49.04 -6.68 -19.25
N GLN A 40 -48.11 -5.91 -19.81
CA GLN A 40 -46.69 -6.12 -19.57
C GLN A 40 -46.49 -6.05 -18.07
N VAL A 41 -46.13 -7.16 -17.43
CA VAL A 41 -45.69 -7.19 -16.05
C VAL A 41 -44.56 -6.17 -15.96
N LYS A 42 -44.86 -4.98 -15.42
CA LYS A 42 -43.83 -4.08 -14.94
C LYS A 42 -43.16 -4.87 -13.84
N VAL A 43 -42.05 -5.51 -14.17
CA VAL A 43 -41.11 -6.00 -13.17
C VAL A 43 -40.68 -4.72 -12.46
N HIS A 44 -41.34 -4.43 -11.35
CA HIS A 44 -40.79 -3.54 -10.36
C HIS A 44 -39.50 -4.22 -9.96
N ALA A 45 -38.38 -3.83 -10.60
CA ALA A 45 -37.10 -3.97 -9.96
C ALA A 45 -37.33 -3.43 -8.54
N PRO A 46 -36.99 -4.18 -7.48
CA PRO A 46 -37.05 -3.61 -6.14
C PRO A 46 -36.33 -2.28 -6.25
N GLU A 47 -37.03 -1.18 -6.00
CA GLU A 47 -36.42 0.14 -5.98
C GLU A 47 -35.21 -0.01 -5.08
N ASP A 48 -34.00 0.23 -5.59
CA ASP A 48 -32.75 0.08 -4.83
C ASP A 48 -32.74 0.95 -3.55
N GLU A 49 -33.77 1.78 -3.36
CA GLU A 49 -34.07 2.55 -2.16
C GLU A 49 -34.78 1.76 -1.04
N ALA A 50 -35.42 0.61 -1.31
CA ALA A 50 -36.15 -0.15 -0.30
C ALA A 50 -35.23 -0.89 0.69
N ALA A 51 -33.96 -1.10 0.34
CA ALA A 51 -32.95 -1.68 1.23
C ALA A 51 -32.40 -0.66 2.26
N ALA A 52 -32.57 0.64 2.00
CA ALA A 52 -32.20 1.70 2.92
C ALA A 52 -33.48 2.23 3.58
N GLY A 53 -33.72 1.95 4.86
CA GLY A 53 -34.89 2.44 5.60
C GLY A 53 -35.20 3.92 5.29
N LYS A 54 -36.46 4.33 5.35
CA LYS A 54 -36.80 5.75 5.14
C LYS A 54 -36.42 6.56 6.37
N ALA A 55 -35.66 7.65 6.19
CA ALA A 55 -35.36 8.54 7.30
C ALA A 55 -36.63 9.32 7.67
N VAL A 56 -36.78 9.69 8.94
CA VAL A 56 -37.94 10.43 9.50
C VAL A 56 -38.22 11.76 8.76
N LYS A 57 -37.29 12.24 7.92
CA LYS A 57 -37.43 13.43 7.06
C LYS A 57 -37.31 13.15 5.55
N GLY A 58 -37.71 11.96 5.09
CA GLY A 58 -37.90 11.68 3.66
C GLY A 58 -36.62 11.55 2.82
N GLY A 59 -35.46 11.37 3.44
CA GLY A 59 -34.22 10.99 2.76
C GLY A 59 -33.91 9.50 2.91
N ALA A 60 -33.15 8.93 1.99
CA ALA A 60 -32.57 7.60 2.16
C ALA A 60 -31.76 7.54 3.48
N THR A 61 -32.01 6.56 4.35
CA THR A 61 -31.26 6.42 5.62
C THR A 61 -29.80 6.04 5.40
N VAL A 62 -29.50 5.34 4.32
CA VAL A 62 -28.15 4.92 3.99
C VAL A 62 -27.56 5.97 3.05
N ARG A 63 -27.04 7.05 3.62
CA ARG A 63 -26.19 7.96 2.83
C ARG A 63 -24.92 7.19 2.46
N PRO A 64 -24.52 7.14 1.17
CA PRO A 64 -23.21 6.66 0.80
C PRO A 64 -22.15 7.38 1.64
N LEU A 65 -21.22 6.63 2.24
CA LEU A 65 -20.13 7.20 3.02
C LEU A 65 -19.34 8.15 2.13
N GLU A 66 -19.44 9.45 2.41
CA GLU A 66 -18.77 10.47 1.63
C GLU A 66 -17.26 10.32 1.78
N ARG A 67 -16.59 10.16 0.64
CA ARG A 67 -15.14 10.01 0.60
C ARG A 67 -14.51 11.32 1.07
N ILE A 68 -13.76 11.26 2.17
CA ILE A 68 -12.94 12.39 2.61
C ILE A 68 -11.73 12.49 1.66
N GLY A 69 -11.89 13.15 0.52
CA GLY A 69 -10.77 13.51 -0.35
C GLY A 69 -9.97 14.61 0.31
N ARG A 70 -8.71 14.36 0.68
CA ARG A 70 -7.77 15.46 0.94
C ARG A 70 -6.97 15.68 -0.33
N ASP A 71 -7.11 16.85 -0.92
CA ASP A 71 -6.30 17.25 -2.07
C ASP A 71 -4.83 17.26 -1.67
N PHE A 72 -4.01 16.69 -2.53
CA PHE A 72 -2.57 16.60 -2.33
C PHE A 72 -1.98 18.02 -2.35
N ASP A 73 -1.54 18.52 -1.20
CA ASP A 73 -0.90 19.83 -1.10
C ASP A 73 0.52 19.75 -1.68
N ILE A 74 0.63 20.07 -2.96
CA ILE A 74 1.87 19.99 -3.74
C ILE A 74 3.03 20.74 -3.08
N ARG A 75 2.75 21.79 -2.31
CA ARG A 75 3.79 22.56 -1.59
C ARG A 75 4.45 21.72 -0.50
N ARG A 76 3.67 20.97 0.28
CA ARG A 76 4.19 20.07 1.33
C ARG A 76 5.08 18.98 0.73
N PHE A 77 4.68 18.48 -0.44
CA PHE A 77 5.48 17.53 -1.19
C PHE A 77 6.83 18.13 -1.60
N TYR A 78 6.85 19.34 -2.17
CA TYR A 78 8.10 20.01 -2.53
C TYR A 78 9.00 20.28 -1.32
N TYR A 79 8.46 20.68 -0.17
CA TYR A 79 9.26 20.88 1.05
C TYR A 79 9.85 19.56 1.57
N ALA A 80 9.08 18.48 1.57
CA ALA A 80 9.56 17.16 2.02
C ALA A 80 10.61 16.58 1.06
N ALA A 81 10.37 16.68 -0.25
CA ALA A 81 11.30 16.23 -1.28
C ALA A 81 12.58 17.08 -1.25
N GLY A 82 12.46 18.40 -1.24
CA GLY A 82 13.58 19.34 -1.16
C GLY A 82 14.41 19.16 0.11
N GLY A 83 13.76 18.95 1.26
CA GLY A 83 14.43 18.66 2.53
C GLY A 83 15.22 17.35 2.50
N THR A 84 14.64 16.29 1.92
CA THR A 84 15.34 15.00 1.73
C THR A 84 16.55 15.16 0.81
N VAL A 85 16.39 15.85 -0.33
CA VAL A 85 17.50 16.10 -1.27
C VAL A 85 18.60 16.94 -0.63
N LEU A 86 18.25 18.00 0.10
CA LEU A 86 19.21 18.83 0.82
C LEU A 86 19.98 18.01 1.86
N LEU A 87 19.29 17.15 2.62
CA LEU A 87 19.93 16.29 3.60
C LEU A 87 20.90 15.31 2.94
N LEU A 88 20.51 14.67 1.83
CA LEU A 88 21.39 13.78 1.08
C LEU A 88 22.60 14.54 0.52
N PHE A 89 22.41 15.77 0.03
CA PHE A 89 23.50 16.62 -0.45
C PHE A 89 24.49 16.99 0.67
N LEU A 90 24.00 17.41 1.83
CA LEU A 90 24.85 17.69 3.01
C LEU A 90 25.59 16.43 3.47
N THR A 91 24.91 15.28 3.43
CA THR A 91 25.49 13.98 3.76
C THR A 91 26.64 13.62 2.82
N ALA A 92 26.50 13.88 1.52
CA ALA A 92 27.54 13.67 0.53
C ALA A 92 28.78 14.55 0.81
N ILE A 93 28.56 15.83 1.10
CA ILE A 93 29.65 16.75 1.47
C ILE A 93 30.41 16.22 2.70
N LEU A 94 29.68 15.82 3.75
CA LEU A 94 30.28 15.26 4.96
C LEU A 94 31.05 13.96 4.70
N GLY A 95 30.57 13.12 3.78
CA GLY A 95 31.27 11.90 3.35
C GLY A 95 32.63 12.16 2.68
N HIS A 96 32.76 13.27 1.96
CA HIS A 96 33.99 13.69 1.27
C HIS A 96 35.04 14.33 2.18
N ILE A 97 34.66 14.85 3.35
CA ILE A 97 35.58 15.56 4.28
C ILE A 97 36.55 14.61 5.02
N GLY A 98 36.43 13.29 4.86
CA GLY A 98 37.39 12.37 5.47
C GLY A 98 37.15 12.11 6.96
N LEU A 99 35.91 12.26 7.43
CA LEU A 99 35.56 12.05 8.85
C LEU A 99 35.95 10.65 9.37
N PRO A 100 36.30 10.50 10.66
CA PRO A 100 36.54 9.20 11.28
C PRO A 100 35.34 8.26 11.15
N VAL A 101 35.58 6.94 11.05
CA VAL A 101 34.53 5.92 10.84
C VAL A 101 33.44 5.98 11.92
N VAL A 102 33.84 6.16 13.18
CA VAL A 102 32.89 6.27 14.31
C VAL A 102 31.93 7.46 14.11
N VAL A 103 32.45 8.61 13.69
CA VAL A 103 31.64 9.82 13.42
C VAL A 103 30.68 9.58 12.26
N ARG A 104 31.14 8.92 11.18
CA ARG A 104 30.28 8.57 10.04
C ARG A 104 29.15 7.62 10.43
N ASN A 105 29.41 6.62 11.28
CA ASN A 105 28.39 5.69 11.76
C ASN A 105 27.33 6.41 12.60
N VAL A 106 27.74 7.32 13.50
CA VAL A 106 26.81 8.12 14.29
C VAL A 106 25.97 9.03 13.39
N LEU A 107 26.60 9.72 12.43
CA LEU A 107 25.90 10.55 11.44
C LEU A 107 24.94 9.72 10.57
N GLY A 108 25.32 8.49 10.21
CA GLY A 108 24.46 7.54 9.50
C GLY A 108 23.22 7.18 10.31
N ALA A 109 23.39 6.82 11.59
CA ALA A 109 22.27 6.51 12.48
C ALA A 109 21.33 7.71 12.67
N LEU A 110 21.88 8.91 12.87
CA LEU A 110 21.10 10.14 12.98
C LEU A 110 20.39 10.47 11.66
N GLY A 111 21.07 10.29 10.53
CA GLY A 111 20.51 10.47 9.20
C GLY A 111 19.33 9.53 8.95
N LEU A 112 19.44 8.25 9.34
CA LEU A 112 18.36 7.26 9.23
C LEU A 112 17.14 7.65 10.04
N LEU A 113 17.34 8.10 11.29
CA LEU A 113 16.25 8.60 12.13
C LEU A 113 15.59 9.84 11.53
N ALA A 114 16.40 10.74 10.95
CA ALA A 114 15.92 11.97 10.33
C ALA A 114 15.10 11.70 9.04
N ILE A 115 15.52 10.75 8.20
CA ILE A 115 14.81 10.42 6.95
C ILE A 115 13.66 9.42 7.15
N GLY A 116 13.66 8.64 8.23
CA GLY A 116 12.68 7.58 8.44
C GLY A 116 11.24 8.13 8.45
N VAL A 117 11.00 9.22 9.17
CA VAL A 117 9.66 9.85 9.26
C VAL A 117 9.17 10.42 7.92
N PRO A 118 9.93 11.28 7.20
CA PRO A 118 9.47 11.81 5.92
C PRO A 118 9.31 10.72 4.85
N ILE A 119 10.14 9.67 4.86
CA ILE A 119 9.98 8.54 3.94
C ILE A 119 8.71 7.75 4.27
N ALA A 120 8.45 7.45 5.55
CA ALA A 120 7.22 6.76 5.94
C ALA A 120 5.98 7.59 5.60
N MET A 121 6.07 8.92 5.72
CA MET A 121 4.99 9.81 5.31
C MET A 121 4.79 9.80 3.78
N TYR A 122 5.88 9.87 3.01
CA TYR A 122 5.82 9.79 1.55
C TYR A 122 5.26 8.45 1.07
N GLY A 123 5.71 7.35 1.65
CA GLY A 123 5.22 6.01 1.38
C GLY A 123 3.73 5.87 1.71
N TYR A 124 3.27 6.40 2.84
CA TYR A 124 1.85 6.42 3.19
C TYR A 124 1.01 7.12 2.12
N TRP A 125 1.41 8.31 1.65
CA TRP A 125 0.63 9.05 0.65
C TRP A 125 0.64 8.42 -0.74
N THR A 126 1.70 7.71 -1.11
CA THR A 126 1.87 7.17 -2.46
C THR A 126 1.36 5.75 -2.62
N ILE A 127 1.50 4.91 -1.59
CA ILE A 127 1.28 3.45 -1.66
C ILE A 127 -0.08 3.04 -1.08
N ARG A 128 -0.66 3.86 -0.17
CA ARG A 128 -1.95 3.56 0.47
C ARG A 128 -3.07 3.35 -0.57
N ASP A 129 -4.03 2.50 -0.20
CA ASP A 129 -5.24 2.36 -0.98
C ASP A 129 -5.96 3.69 -1.18
N ARG A 130 -6.42 3.93 -2.40
CA ARG A 130 -7.25 5.09 -2.69
C ARG A 130 -8.72 4.85 -2.33
N GLU A 131 -9.10 3.59 -2.14
CA GLU A 131 -10.44 3.12 -1.80
C GLU A 131 -10.68 3.12 -0.28
N ASP A 132 -9.63 3.22 0.54
CA ASP A 132 -9.75 3.32 1.99
C ASP A 132 -10.49 4.59 2.42
N LEU A 133 -11.58 4.39 3.15
CA LEU A 133 -12.48 5.43 3.68
C LEU A 133 -11.83 6.23 4.83
N PHE A 134 -10.93 5.62 5.59
CA PHE A 134 -10.27 6.24 6.73
C PHE A 134 -8.90 6.80 6.32
N LEU A 135 -8.72 8.11 6.48
CA LEU A 135 -7.42 8.76 6.29
C LEU A 135 -6.81 9.17 7.63
N TRP A 136 -5.67 8.57 7.95
CA TRP A 136 -4.83 9.06 9.03
C TRP A 136 -4.38 10.47 8.71
N SER A 137 -4.49 11.37 9.69
CA SER A 137 -4.16 12.77 9.46
C SER A 137 -3.79 13.54 10.70
N GLY A 138 -3.26 14.75 10.49
CA GLY A 138 -2.80 15.60 11.57
C GLY A 138 -1.77 14.88 12.43
N ARG A 139 -1.91 15.04 13.75
CA ARG A 139 -0.98 14.49 14.75
C ARG A 139 -0.90 12.97 14.71
N GLU A 140 -2.01 12.27 14.46
CA GLU A 140 -2.03 10.81 14.45
C GLU A 140 -1.16 10.25 13.32
N LEU A 141 -1.28 10.82 12.11
CA LEU A 141 -0.42 10.43 10.99
C LEU A 141 1.06 10.62 11.33
N TYR A 142 1.42 11.78 11.91
CA TYR A 142 2.81 12.03 12.30
C TYR A 142 3.32 11.02 13.34
N GLN A 143 2.50 10.66 14.32
CA GLN A 143 2.87 9.65 15.33
C GLN A 143 3.08 8.28 14.68
N ARG A 144 2.17 7.85 13.80
CA ARG A 144 2.30 6.59 13.05
C ARG A 144 3.55 6.58 12.15
N CYS A 145 3.78 7.65 11.39
CA CYS A 145 5.00 7.78 10.59
C CYS A 145 6.27 7.79 11.46
N ALA A 146 6.24 8.39 12.64
CA ALA A 146 7.35 8.36 13.59
C ALA A 146 7.63 6.94 14.11
N PHE A 147 6.58 6.19 14.46
CA PHE A 147 6.73 4.79 14.88
C PHE A 147 7.26 3.90 13.75
N CYS A 148 6.70 4.00 12.54
CA CYS A 148 7.12 3.17 11.42
C CYS A 148 8.54 3.52 10.95
N GLY A 149 8.81 4.80 10.68
CA GLY A 149 10.13 5.28 10.24
C GLY A 149 11.22 5.09 11.31
N GLY A 150 10.89 5.37 12.57
CA GLY A 150 11.79 5.10 13.70
C GLY A 150 12.05 3.60 13.88
N GLY A 151 11.01 2.77 13.76
CA GLY A 151 11.13 1.31 13.81
C GLY A 151 12.05 0.75 12.72
N TYR A 152 11.92 1.25 11.49
CA TYR A 152 12.84 0.89 10.41
C TYR A 152 14.29 1.28 10.71
N ALA A 153 14.51 2.52 11.16
CA ALA A 153 15.86 2.99 11.51
C ALA A 153 16.47 2.17 12.66
N LEU A 154 15.68 1.87 13.70
CA LEU A 154 16.13 1.06 14.84
C LEU A 154 16.47 -0.37 14.43
N LEU A 155 15.62 -1.02 13.61
CA LEU A 155 15.89 -2.37 13.11
C LEU A 155 17.14 -2.40 12.22
N TRP A 156 17.35 -1.38 11.40
CA TRP A 156 18.57 -1.26 10.59
C TRP A 156 19.82 -1.08 11.46
N ILE A 157 19.79 -0.17 12.45
CA ILE A 157 20.90 0.04 13.39
C ILE A 157 21.19 -1.25 14.17
N ALA A 158 20.15 -1.95 14.63
CA ALA A 158 20.30 -3.23 15.31
C ALA A 158 20.94 -4.28 14.40
N MET A 159 20.54 -4.37 13.13
CA MET A 159 21.17 -5.26 12.15
C MET A 159 22.66 -4.94 11.99
N GLU A 160 23.05 -3.67 11.88
CA GLU A 160 24.46 -3.26 11.78
C GLU A 160 25.25 -3.67 13.02
N ILE A 161 24.71 -3.42 14.22
CA ILE A 161 25.37 -3.80 15.48
C ILE A 161 25.54 -5.32 15.56
N VAL A 162 24.48 -6.09 15.30
CA VAL A 162 24.54 -7.56 15.41
C VAL A 162 25.45 -8.16 14.34
N SER A 163 25.39 -7.68 13.10
CA SER A 163 26.26 -8.15 12.01
C SER A 163 27.74 -7.81 12.21
N SER A 164 28.03 -6.68 12.89
CA SER A 164 29.39 -6.32 13.29
C SER A 164 29.90 -7.20 14.44
N TYR A 165 29.08 -7.44 15.46
CA TYR A 165 29.46 -8.24 16.64
C TYR A 165 29.68 -9.72 16.30
N THR A 166 28.85 -10.27 15.42
CA THR A 166 28.92 -11.68 14.99
C THR A 166 29.97 -11.94 13.91
N GLY A 167 30.58 -10.89 13.34
CA GLY A 167 31.45 -11.01 12.17
C GLY A 167 30.71 -11.39 10.88
N ALA A 168 29.38 -11.43 10.88
CA ALA A 168 28.57 -11.73 9.69
C ALA A 168 28.78 -10.73 8.56
N SER A 169 29.23 -9.51 8.87
CA SER A 169 29.63 -8.51 7.88
C SER A 169 30.81 -8.94 6.99
N SER A 170 31.61 -9.92 7.42
CA SER A 170 32.77 -10.43 6.69
C SER A 170 32.42 -11.47 5.61
N ASP A 171 31.24 -12.10 5.72
CA ASP A 171 30.79 -13.15 4.81
C ASP A 171 29.48 -12.72 4.12
N PRO A 172 29.47 -12.64 2.77
CA PRO A 172 28.29 -12.24 2.02
C PRO A 172 27.03 -13.06 2.35
N ILE A 173 27.15 -14.37 2.56
CA ILE A 173 26.00 -15.26 2.80
C ILE A 173 25.37 -14.93 4.15
N TYR A 174 26.18 -14.83 5.21
CA TYR A 174 25.67 -14.48 6.53
C TYR A 174 25.09 -13.06 6.54
N LEU A 175 25.74 -12.09 5.89
CA LEU A 175 25.20 -10.74 5.75
C LEU A 175 23.79 -10.75 5.12
N TRP A 176 23.59 -11.49 4.03
CA TRP A 176 22.27 -11.58 3.39
C TRP A 176 21.21 -12.25 4.25
N LEU A 177 21.58 -13.27 5.03
CA LEU A 177 20.67 -13.88 5.99
C LEU A 177 20.20 -12.86 7.04
N PHE A 178 21.11 -12.02 7.54
CA PHE A 178 20.76 -10.92 8.45
C PHE A 178 19.88 -9.86 7.77
N VAL A 179 20.21 -9.44 6.55
CA VAL A 179 19.41 -8.48 5.79
C VAL A 179 17.99 -9.02 5.59
N LEU A 180 17.82 -10.27 5.17
CA LEU A 180 16.52 -10.88 4.96
C LEU A 180 15.72 -11.04 6.27
N LEU A 181 16.39 -11.43 7.35
CA LEU A 181 15.75 -11.54 8.68
C LEU A 181 15.21 -10.19 9.15
N PHE A 182 16.05 -9.15 9.14
CA PHE A 182 15.66 -7.80 9.59
C PHE A 182 14.70 -7.10 8.62
N ALA A 183 14.79 -7.39 7.32
CA ALA A 183 13.79 -6.97 6.35
C ALA A 183 12.44 -7.62 6.67
N GLY A 184 12.39 -8.94 6.92
CA GLY A 184 11.19 -9.65 7.32
C GLY A 184 10.53 -9.06 8.57
N LEU A 185 11.33 -8.73 9.59
CA LEU A 185 10.84 -8.04 10.80
C LEU A 185 10.32 -6.63 10.48
N SER A 186 10.99 -5.91 9.59
CA SER A 186 10.58 -4.56 9.20
C SER A 186 9.23 -4.56 8.46
N LEU A 187 8.92 -5.59 7.67
CA LEU A 187 7.64 -5.71 6.95
C LEU A 187 6.41 -5.78 7.87
N ILE A 188 6.60 -6.13 9.15
CA ILE A 188 5.52 -6.17 10.14
C ILE A 188 5.08 -4.75 10.53
N LEU A 189 6.00 -3.77 10.54
CA LEU A 189 5.72 -2.40 10.95
C LEU A 189 4.63 -1.71 10.13
N PRO A 190 4.69 -1.65 8.78
CA PRO A 190 3.65 -0.99 7.99
C PRO A 190 2.30 -1.72 8.08
N HIS A 191 2.31 -3.03 8.31
CA HIS A 191 1.09 -3.80 8.55
C HIS A 191 0.42 -3.36 9.86
N VAL A 192 1.18 -3.27 10.96
CA VAL A 192 0.64 -2.88 12.28
C VAL A 192 0.29 -1.39 12.35
N VAL A 193 1.07 -0.54 11.67
CA VAL A 193 0.96 0.92 11.81
C VAL A 193 -0.01 1.55 10.81
N PHE A 194 -0.10 1.00 9.60
CA PHE A 194 -0.90 1.57 8.51
C PHE A 194 -1.93 0.60 7.92
N ASP A 195 -2.05 -0.61 8.47
CA ASP A 195 -2.93 -1.67 7.96
C ASP A 195 -2.62 -2.06 6.51
N PHE A 196 -1.35 -1.92 6.12
CA PHE A 196 -0.92 -2.32 4.77
C PHE A 196 -0.96 -3.84 4.62
N ASP A 197 -1.42 -4.31 3.46
CA ASP A 197 -1.20 -5.68 3.04
C ASP A 197 0.29 -5.92 2.79
N PHE A 198 0.67 -7.19 2.65
CA PHE A 198 2.08 -7.57 2.48
C PHE A 198 2.75 -6.86 1.30
N THR A 199 2.05 -6.70 0.17
CA THR A 199 2.63 -6.12 -1.04
C THR A 199 2.91 -4.63 -0.86
N ARG A 200 1.96 -3.88 -0.28
CA ARG A 200 2.15 -2.46 0.04
C ARG A 200 3.18 -2.26 1.14
N GLY A 201 3.18 -3.12 2.16
CA GLY A 201 4.18 -3.13 3.22
C GLY A 201 5.59 -3.31 2.67
N LEU A 202 5.76 -4.22 1.69
CA LEU A 202 7.02 -4.43 0.98
C LEU A 202 7.45 -3.20 0.19
N ALA A 203 6.57 -2.62 -0.62
CA ALA A 203 6.88 -1.40 -1.37
C ALA A 203 7.28 -0.23 -0.45
N HIS A 204 6.60 -0.11 0.69
CA HIS A 204 6.88 0.92 1.69
C HIS A 204 8.27 0.73 2.33
N TYR A 205 8.58 -0.50 2.75
CA TYR A 205 9.90 -0.82 3.29
C TYR A 205 11.02 -0.66 2.25
N LEU A 206 10.81 -1.09 1.00
CA LEU A 206 11.81 -0.95 -0.08
C LEU A 206 12.18 0.53 -0.31
N THR A 207 11.24 1.44 -0.18
CA THR A 207 11.50 2.89 -0.28
C THR A 207 12.48 3.34 0.81
N PHE A 208 12.29 2.89 2.05
CA PHE A 208 13.22 3.15 3.15
C PHE A 208 14.58 2.47 2.94
N PHE A 209 14.58 1.20 2.50
CA PHE A 209 15.79 0.42 2.26
C PHE A 209 16.69 1.07 1.19
N LEU A 210 16.11 1.51 0.07
CA LEU A 210 16.85 2.22 -0.98
C LEU A 210 17.42 3.55 -0.50
N ALA A 211 16.64 4.34 0.26
CA ALA A 211 17.12 5.58 0.83
C ALA A 211 18.26 5.36 1.83
N THR A 212 18.19 4.27 2.60
CA THR A 212 19.24 3.86 3.54
C THR A 212 20.54 3.49 2.82
N ILE A 213 20.45 2.69 1.75
CA ILE A 213 21.60 2.38 0.91
C ILE A 213 22.23 3.65 0.34
N LEU A 214 21.40 4.56 -0.19
CA LEU A 214 21.87 5.83 -0.75
C LEU A 214 22.56 6.69 0.32
N LEU A 215 21.95 6.85 1.49
CA LEU A 215 22.54 7.60 2.60
C LEU A 215 23.91 7.06 2.99
N ARG A 216 24.05 5.73 3.12
CA ARG A 216 25.32 5.06 3.45
C ARG A 216 26.38 5.27 2.38
N ALA A 217 25.99 5.14 1.12
CA ALA A 217 26.88 5.39 -0.02
C ALA A 217 27.42 6.83 0.01
N LEU A 218 26.54 7.81 0.25
CA LEU A 218 26.91 9.23 0.32
C LEU A 218 27.81 9.56 1.52
N LEU A 219 27.63 8.88 2.67
CA LEU A 219 28.55 9.00 3.81
C LEU A 219 29.91 8.33 3.59
N GLY A 220 30.11 7.62 2.48
CA GLY A 220 31.32 6.86 2.22
C GLY A 220 31.51 5.67 3.17
N LEU A 221 30.42 5.21 3.81
CA LEU A 221 30.36 3.96 4.58
C LEU A 221 30.41 2.72 3.68
N GLY A 222 30.39 2.94 2.36
CA GLY A 222 30.42 1.90 1.34
C GLY A 222 29.06 1.26 1.12
N TRP A 223 29.02 0.34 0.17
CA TRP A 223 27.88 -0.55 0.01
C TRP A 223 27.85 -1.59 1.15
N LEU A 224 26.73 -2.30 1.34
CA LEU A 224 26.57 -3.38 2.33
C LEU A 224 27.80 -4.33 2.42
N TRP A 225 28.46 -4.62 1.28
CA TRP A 225 29.63 -5.50 1.19
C TRP A 225 31.00 -4.79 1.32
N ASN A 226 31.08 -3.46 1.21
CA ASN A 226 32.37 -2.74 1.19
C ASN A 226 32.91 -2.41 2.59
N VAL A 227 32.25 -2.88 3.65
CA VAL A 227 32.78 -2.81 5.02
C VAL A 227 34.07 -3.66 5.13
N VAL A 228 34.16 -4.73 4.33
CA VAL A 228 35.27 -5.70 4.35
C VAL A 228 36.53 -5.18 3.64
N GLU A 229 36.39 -4.59 2.46
CA GLU A 229 37.56 -4.20 1.63
C GLU A 229 38.39 -3.06 2.26
N LYS A 230 37.75 -2.08 2.91
CA LYS A 230 38.48 -1.01 3.60
C LYS A 230 39.14 -1.46 4.91
N ALA A 231 38.61 -2.51 5.56
CA ALA A 231 39.26 -3.12 6.71
C ALA A 231 40.47 -3.98 6.29
N ALA A 232 40.36 -4.69 5.15
CA ALA A 232 41.45 -5.49 4.58
C ALA A 232 42.60 -4.61 4.05
N GLY A 233 42.30 -3.44 3.47
CA GLY A 233 43.33 -2.49 3.00
C GLY A 233 44.07 -1.72 4.10
N ALA A 234 43.69 -1.89 5.37
CA ALA A 234 44.32 -1.24 6.53
C ALA A 234 45.25 -2.16 7.32
N LEU A 235 45.34 -3.45 6.97
CA LEU A 235 46.28 -4.37 7.60
C LEU A 235 47.65 -4.28 6.90
N PRO A 236 48.75 -4.07 7.63
CA PRO A 236 50.08 -4.15 7.05
C PRO A 236 50.28 -5.56 6.44
N PRO A 237 51.05 -5.68 5.34
CA PRO A 237 51.33 -6.98 4.75
C PRO A 237 51.96 -7.90 5.81
N PRO A 238 51.65 -9.21 5.79
CA PRO A 238 52.28 -10.15 6.70
C PRO A 238 53.81 -10.07 6.55
N PRO A 239 54.57 -10.22 7.65
CA PRO A 239 56.02 -10.20 7.57
C PRO A 239 56.51 -11.30 6.59
N PRO A 240 57.59 -11.05 5.84
CA PRO A 240 58.16 -12.05 4.96
C PRO A 240 58.57 -13.28 5.78
N VAL A 241 58.19 -14.47 5.30
CA VAL A 241 58.56 -15.78 5.85
C VAL A 241 60.04 -16.05 5.61
#